data_AF-A0A7U9NGF4-F1
#
_entry.id   AF-A0A7U9NGF4-F1
#
_cell.length_a   1.000
_cell.length_b   1.000
_cell.length_c   1.000
_cell.angle_alpha   90.00
_cell.angle_beta   90.00
_cell.angle_gamma   90.00
#
_symmetry.space_group_name_H-M   'P 1'
#
loop_
_entity.id
_entity.type
_entity.pdbx_description
1 polymer ?
#
loop_
_entity_poly.entity_id
_entity_poly.type
_entity_poly.pdbx_seq_one_letter_code
_entity_poly.pdbx_strand_id
1 'polypeptide(L)' 'MAAEGQKGQSYDVLPKCIHVGILDFVLFEEDEEFYSCFHFWEDTRRRMYTDKLEIHILELPKLEGCE' A
#
# COMPACT_ATOMS: atom_id res chain seq x y z
N MET A 1 10.29 -4.54 18.54
CA MET A 1 11.36 -3.52 18.62
C MET A 1 10.98 -2.43 17.64
N ALA A 2 10.52 -1.28 18.14
CA ALA A 2 10.23 -0.12 17.29
C ALA A 2 11.57 0.46 16.81
N ALA A 3 11.75 0.57 15.50
CA ALA A 3 12.91 1.25 14.93
C ALA A 3 12.68 2.76 15.08
N GLU A 4 12.99 3.29 16.27
CA GLU A 4 13.17 4.73 16.44
C GLU A 4 14.45 5.10 15.69
N GLY A 5 14.31 5.76 14.54
CA GLY A 5 15.43 6.20 13.73
C GLY A 5 16.39 7.03 14.56
N GLN A 6 17.58 6.48 14.82
CA GLN A 6 18.68 7.25 15.42
C GLN A 6 19.02 8.42 14.50
N LYS A 7 18.92 9.64 15.03
CA LYS A 7 19.28 10.87 14.32
C LYS A 7 20.72 10.74 13.79
N GLY A 8 20.89 10.68 12.47
CA GLY A 8 22.19 10.56 11.81
C GLY A 8 22.39 9.32 10.94
N GLN A 9 21.47 8.35 10.94
CA GLN A 9 21.49 7.27 9.94
C GLN A 9 20.92 7.73 8.60
N SER A 10 21.53 7.30 7.50
CA SER A 10 21.00 7.56 6.15
C SER A 10 19.61 6.96 5.99
N TYR A 11 18.71 7.70 5.35
CA TYR A 11 17.35 7.28 4.99
C TYR A 11 17.32 6.02 4.08
N ASP A 12 18.50 5.59 3.59
CA ASP A 12 18.70 4.32 2.91
C ASP A 12 18.32 3.09 3.76
N VAL A 13 18.49 3.16 5.08
CA VAL A 13 18.28 2.02 6.00
C VAL A 13 16.82 1.87 6.46
N LEU A 14 15.93 2.77 6.04
CA LEU A 14 14.52 2.69 6.41
C LEU A 14 13.88 1.41 5.84
N PRO A 15 13.24 0.58 6.71
CA PRO A 15 12.53 -0.60 6.25
C PRO A 15 11.36 -0.18 5.37
N LYS A 16 10.99 -1.07 4.43
CA LYS A 16 9.80 -0.85 3.60
C LYS A 16 8.57 -0.73 4.50
N CYS A 17 7.84 0.36 4.34
CA CYS A 17 6.58 0.62 5.01
C CYS A 17 5.45 0.05 4.15
N ILE A 18 4.77 -0.95 4.69
CA ILE A 18 3.63 -1.59 4.04
C ILE A 18 2.39 -1.13 4.80
N HIS A 19 1.52 -0.38 4.14
CA HIS A 19 0.23 0.01 4.68
C HIS A 19 -0.81 -1.00 4.22
N VAL A 20 -1.42 -1.72 5.17
CA VAL A 20 -2.47 -2.70 4.87
C VAL A 20 -3.81 -2.15 5.37
N GLY A 21 -4.70 -1.80 4.45
CA GLY A 21 -6.06 -1.37 4.74
C GLY A 21 -7.03 -2.52 4.47
N ILE A 22 -7.68 -3.03 5.52
CA ILE A 22 -8.75 -4.02 5.39
C ILE A 22 -10.08 -3.28 5.45
N LEU A 23 -10.86 -3.35 4.38
CA LEU A 23 -12.10 -2.63 4.18
C LEU A 23 -13.26 -3.62 4.16
N ASP A 24 -14.33 -3.28 4.87
CA ASP A 24 -15.60 -4.02 4.92
C ASP A 24 -16.62 -3.49 3.89
N PHE A 25 -16.15 -2.69 2.94
CA PHE A 25 -16.96 -2.10 1.89
C PHE A 25 -16.17 -2.10 0.58
N VAL A 26 -16.89 -2.04 -0.54
CA VAL A 26 -16.29 -1.94 -1.87
C VAL A 26 -15.86 -0.49 -2.08
N LEU A 27 -14.56 -0.27 -2.19
CA LEU A 27 -13.95 1.01 -2.54
C LEU A 27 -13.88 1.19 -4.06
N PHE A 28 -13.58 0.11 -4.78
CA PHE A 28 -13.49 0.10 -6.24
C PHE A 28 -14.57 -0.80 -6.82
N GLU A 29 -15.74 -0.24 -7.13
CA GLU A 29 -16.87 -0.99 -7.68
C GLU A 29 -16.61 -1.54 -9.09
N GLU A 30 -15.65 -0.95 -9.82
CA GLU A 30 -15.28 -1.33 -11.18
C GLU A 30 -14.34 -2.54 -11.22
N ASP A 31 -13.61 -2.80 -10.14
CA ASP A 31 -12.60 -3.86 -10.05
C ASP A 31 -13.19 -5.11 -9.39
N GLU A 32 -13.10 -6.28 -10.03
CA GLU A 32 -13.55 -7.55 -9.45
C GLU A 32 -12.57 -8.09 -8.39
N GLU A 33 -11.35 -7.56 -8.35
CA GLU A 33 -10.29 -8.01 -7.45
C GLU A 33 -10.53 -7.52 -6.00
N PHE A 34 -10.45 -8.44 -5.04
CA PHE A 34 -10.54 -8.13 -3.61
C PHE A 34 -9.23 -7.53 -3.03
N TYR A 35 -8.14 -7.58 -3.79
CA TYR A 35 -6.82 -7.15 -3.36
C TYR A 35 -6.23 -6.18 -4.37
N SER A 36 -5.91 -4.97 -3.90
CA SER A 36 -5.29 -3.94 -4.71
C SER A 36 -3.96 -3.50 -4.08
N CYS A 37 -2.91 -3.43 -4.90
CA CYS A 37 -1.60 -2.93 -4.50
C CYS A 37 -1.28 -1.63 -5.23
N PHE A 38 -1.01 -0.57 -4.46
CA PHE A 38 -0.72 0.76 -4.97
C PHE A 38 0.70 1.18 -4.63
N HIS A 39 1.41 1.63 -5.66
CA HIS A 39 2.68 2.33 -5.56
C HIS A 39 2.47 3.83 -5.75
N PHE A 40 3.32 4.65 -5.13
CA PHE A 40 3.25 6.10 -5.29
C PHE A 40 4.01 6.53 -6.54
N TRP A 41 3.31 7.23 -7.42
CA TRP A 41 3.86 7.80 -8.63
C TRP A 41 3.59 9.29 -8.66
N GLU A 42 4.50 10.06 -9.25
CA GLU A 42 4.29 11.46 -9.57
C GLU A 42 3.45 11.57 -10.84
N ASP A 43 2.29 12.22 -10.76
CA ASP A 43 1.27 12.19 -11.81
C ASP A 43 1.74 12.77 -13.15
N THR A 44 2.61 13.78 -13.14
CA THR A 44 2.99 14.49 -14.38
C THR A 44 4.01 13.70 -15.21
N ARG A 45 5.09 13.22 -14.60
CA ARG A 45 6.19 12.52 -15.30
C ARG A 45 6.16 11.01 -15.07
N ARG A 46 5.14 10.53 -14.34
CA ARG A 46 4.90 9.11 -14.03
C ARG A 46 6.13 8.46 -13.40
N ARG A 47 6.85 9.21 -12.56
CA ARG A 47 8.04 8.73 -11.87
C ARG A 47 7.65 8.12 -10.54
N MET A 48 8.16 6.93 -10.26
CA MET A 48 7.96 6.30 -8.95
C MET A 48 8.57 7.19 -7.86
N TYR A 49 7.78 7.52 -6.86
CA TYR A 49 8.22 8.34 -5.74
C TYR A 49 9.17 7.56 -4.83
N THR A 50 8.80 6.32 -4.48
CA THR A 50 9.62 5.41 -3.67
C THR A 50 9.14 3.97 -3.82
N ASP A 51 10.07 3.01 -3.79
CA ASP A 51 9.75 1.58 -3.69
C ASP A 51 9.61 1.10 -2.22
N LYS A 52 9.85 2.03 -1.28
CA LYS A 52 9.83 1.75 0.17
C LYS A 52 8.45 1.93 0.79
N LEU A 53 7.45 2.39 0.03
CA LEU A 53 6.10 2.60 0.53
C LEU A 53 5.10 1.95 -0.42
N GLU A 54 4.37 0.99 0.10
CA GLU A 54 3.38 0.20 -0.64
C GLU A 54 2.06 0.23 0.13
N ILE A 55 0.96 0.46 -0.57
CA ILE A 55 -0.39 0.39 0.01
C ILE A 55 -1.07 -0.85 -0.53
N HIS A 56 -1.49 -1.72 0.39
CA HIS A 56 -2.26 -2.92 0.11
C HIS A 56 -3.67 -2.70 0.66
N ILE A 57 -4.65 -2.71 -0.23
CA ILE A 57 -6.06 -2.61 0.14
C ILE A 57 -6.70 -3.98 -0.08
N LEU A 58 -7.38 -4.47 0.96
CA LEU A 58 -8.12 -5.72 0.96
C LEU A 58 -9.60 -5.39 1.18
N GLU A 59 -10.43 -5.71 0.21
CA GLU A 59 -11.88 -5.50 0.24
C GLU A 59 -12.56 -6.83 0.58
N LEU A 60 -12.95 -6.99 1.85
CA LEU A 60 -13.65 -8.17 2.35
C LEU A 60 -14.94 -8.53 1.59
N PRO A 61 -15.83 -7.59 1.22
CA PRO A 61 -17.09 -7.95 0.56
C PRO A 61 -16.91 -8.60 -0.83
N LYS A 62 -15.77 -8.38 -1.49
CA LYS A 62 -15.44 -9.04 -2.76
C LYS A 62 -14.98 -10.50 -2.55
N LEU A 63 -14.51 -10.84 -1.35
CA LEU A 63 -14.10 -12.19 -1.00
C LEU A 63 -15.32 -13.12 -0.81
N GLU A 64 -16.44 -12.56 -0.34
CA GLU A 64 -17.67 -13.30 -0.01
C GLU A 64 -18.48 -13.72 -1.25
N GLY A 65 -18.15 -13.17 -2.43
CA GLY A 65 -18.78 -13.50 -3.71
C GLY A 65 -18.08 -14.61 -4.52
N CYS A 66 -16.99 -15.18 -4.01
CA CYS A 66 -16.28 -16.27 -4.66
C CYS A 66 -16.91 -17.63 -4.24
N GLU A 67 -18.13 -17.89 -4.72
CA GLU A 67 -18.74 -19.24 -4.71
C GLU A 67 -18.19 -20.13 -5.85
#